data_AF-A0A378W0E6-F1
#
_entry.id   AF-A0A378W0E6-F1
#
_cell.length_a   1.000
_cell.length_b   1.000
_cell.length_c   1.000
_cell.angle_alpha   90.00
_cell.angle_beta   90.00
_cell.angle_gamma   90.00
#
_symmetry.space_group_name_H-M   'P 1'
#
loop_
_entity.id
_entity.type
_entity.pdbx_description
1 polymer ?
#
loop_
_entity_poly.entity_id
_entity_poly.type
_entity_poly.pdbx_seq_one_letter_code
_entity_poly.pdbx_strand_id
1 'polypeptide(L)'
;MWADFFGKPAYTMTLAAKLAHVKGVKTLFFCCERLPDGQGFVLHIRPVQGELNGNKAHDAAVFNRNTEYWIRRFPTQYLFMYNRYKTP
;
A
#
# COMPACT_ATOMS: atom_id res chain seq x y z
N MET A 1 -12.52 -3.29 6.17
CA MET A 1 -13.13 -2.03 6.66
C MET A 1 -13.04 -0.98 5.56
N TRP A 2 -13.84 0.10 5.59
CA TRP A 2 -13.79 1.12 4.53
C TRP A 2 -12.73 2.19 4.82
N ALA A 3 -11.85 2.44 3.84
CA ALA A 3 -10.86 3.50 3.87
C ALA A 3 -10.61 3.99 2.44
N ASP A 4 -10.24 5.25 2.28
CA ASP A 4 -10.06 5.86 0.95
C ASP A 4 -8.85 5.26 0.23
N PHE A 5 -9.02 4.99 -1.06
CA PHE A 5 -8.00 4.59 -2.02
C PHE A 5 -8.29 5.29 -3.34
N PHE A 6 -7.37 6.13 -3.81
CA PHE A 6 -7.55 7.04 -4.95
C PHE A 6 -8.83 7.88 -4.85
N GLY A 7 -9.12 8.41 -3.65
CA GLY A 7 -10.28 9.28 -3.40
C GLY A 7 -11.63 8.57 -3.41
N LYS A 8 -11.66 7.24 -3.42
CA LYS A 8 -12.88 6.44 -3.35
C LYS A 8 -12.80 5.44 -2.20
N PRO A 9 -13.90 5.18 -1.47
CA PRO A 9 -13.91 4.16 -0.43
C PRO A 9 -13.61 2.77 -1.00
N ALA A 10 -12.62 2.08 -0.44
CA ALA A 10 -12.28 0.70 -0.78
C ALA A 10 -12.25 -0.19 0.47
N TYR A 11 -12.74 -1.42 0.34
CA TYR A 11 -12.67 -2.38 1.44
C TYR A 11 -11.20 -2.79 1.67
N THR A 12 -10.62 -2.29 2.75
CA THR A 12 -9.18 -2.34 3.01
C THR A 12 -8.87 -3.29 4.16
N MET A 13 -7.83 -4.11 3.93
CA MET A 13 -7.28 -5.02 4.93
C MET A 13 -6.49 -4.24 5.98
N THR A 14 -6.60 -4.63 7.24
CA THR A 14 -5.95 -3.91 8.36
C THR A 14 -4.74 -4.64 8.93
N LEU A 15 -4.38 -5.82 8.42
CA LEU A 15 -3.36 -6.67 9.04
C LEU A 15 -1.99 -5.97 9.09
N ALA A 16 -1.55 -5.37 7.99
CA ALA A 16 -0.27 -4.69 7.93
C ALA A 16 -0.20 -3.51 8.93
N ALA A 17 -1.25 -2.69 9.00
CA ALA A 17 -1.38 -1.62 9.98
C ALA A 17 -1.34 -2.15 11.43
N LYS A 18 -2.02 -3.26 11.73
CA LYS A 18 -1.97 -3.88 13.06
C LYS A 18 -0.57 -4.36 13.42
N LEU A 19 0.14 -5.00 12.50
CA LEU A 19 1.49 -5.49 12.73
C LEU A 19 2.50 -4.36 12.91
N ALA A 20 2.26 -3.20 12.30
CA ALA A 20 3.12 -2.02 12.47
C ALA A 20 3.12 -1.46 13.90
N HIS A 21 2.11 -1.77 14.71
CA HIS A 21 2.06 -1.40 16.12
C HIS A 21 2.77 -2.39 17.06
N VAL A 22 3.26 -3.51 16.55
CA VAL A 22 4.00 -4.48 17.37
C VAL A 22 5.31 -3.85 17.83
N LYS A 23 5.55 -3.87 19.14
CA LYS A 23 6.77 -3.29 19.74
C LYS A 23 8.03 -3.87 19.09
N GLY A 24 8.91 -2.99 18.62
CA GLY A 24 10.17 -3.36 17.99
C GLY A 24 10.07 -3.69 16.50
N VAL A 25 8.88 -3.62 15.89
CA VAL A 25 8.71 -3.81 14.45
C VAL A 25 9.00 -2.51 13.70
N LYS A 26 9.87 -2.59 12.69
CA LYS A 26 10.07 -1.53 11.71
C LYS A 26 9.33 -1.88 10.42
N THR A 27 8.28 -1.14 10.10
CA THR A 27 7.50 -1.39 8.89
C THR A 27 8.11 -0.66 7.69
N LEU A 28 8.33 -1.41 6.61
CA LEU A 28 8.80 -0.90 5.32
C LEU A 28 7.77 -1.24 4.25
N PHE A 29 7.61 -0.34 3.28
CA PHE A 29 6.98 -0.63 2.00
C PHE A 29 8.04 -1.02 0.99
N PHE A 30 7.74 -2.02 0.17
CA PHE A 30 8.57 -2.34 -0.98
C PHE A 30 7.73 -2.68 -2.21
N CYS A 31 8.29 -2.41 -3.37
CA CYS A 31 7.77 -2.89 -4.65
C CYS A 31 8.94 -3.25 -5.57
N CYS A 32 8.66 -4.10 -6.55
CA CYS A 32 9.63 -4.50 -7.55
C CYS A 32 9.22 -3.91 -8.90
N GLU A 33 10.04 -3.05 -9.47
CA GLU A 33 9.85 -2.50 -10.81
C GLU A 33 10.49 -3.44 -11.82
N ARG A 34 9.70 -3.95 -12.78
CA ARG A 34 10.21 -4.68 -13.94
C ARG A 34 10.79 -3.71 -14.95
N LEU A 35 12.04 -3.91 -15.35
CA LEU A 35 12.72 -3.11 -16.37
C LEU A 35 12.33 -3.56 -17.79
N PRO A 36 12.39 -2.66 -18.79
CA PRO A 36 12.11 -3.00 -20.18
C PRO A 36 13.09 -4.04 -20.74
N ASP A 37 12.69 -4.71 -21.81
CA ASP A 37 13.55 -5.57 -22.64
C ASP A 37 14.30 -6.68 -21.86
N GLY A 38 13.69 -7.17 -20.79
CA GLY A 38 14.26 -8.26 -20.00
C GLY A 38 15.49 -7.87 -19.18
N GLN A 39 15.73 -6.57 -18.95
CA GLN A 39 16.87 -6.07 -18.16
C GLN A 39 16.78 -6.38 -16.65
N GLY A 40 15.77 -7.13 -16.21
CA GLY A 40 15.60 -7.58 -14.84
C GLY A 40 14.67 -6.68 -14.03
N PHE A 41 15.00 -6.50 -12.75
CA PHE A 41 14.12 -5.85 -11.77
C PHE A 41 14.88 -4.92 -10.83
N VAL A 42 14.23 -3.84 -10.41
CA VAL A 42 14.71 -2.94 -9.36
C VAL A 42 13.81 -3.06 -8.14
N LEU A 43 14.42 -3.42 -7.00
CA LEU A 43 13.74 -3.45 -5.71
C LEU A 43 13.76 -2.06 -5.08
N HIS A 44 12.57 -1.50 -4.87
CA HIS A 44 12.39 -0.24 -4.16
C HIS A 44 11.94 -0.52 -2.74
N ILE A 45 12.64 -0.02 -1.72
CA ILE A 45 12.28 -0.15 -0.31
C ILE A 45 12.24 1.23 0.33
N ARG A 46 11.16 1.57 1.04
CA ARG A 46 11.04 2.82 1.80
C ARG A 46 10.32 2.62 3.13
N PRO A 47 10.61 3.44 4.15
CA PRO A 47 9.77 3.51 5.35
C PRO A 47 8.32 3.89 4.98
N VAL A 48 7.36 3.38 5.74
CA VAL A 48 5.97 3.88 5.70
C VAL A 48 5.98 5.38 5.94
N GLN A 49 5.33 6.14 5.06
CA GLN A 49 5.15 7.58 5.21
C GLN A 49 3.86 7.88 5.97
N GLY A 50 3.91 8.89 6.83
CA GLY A 50 2.81 9.28 7.71
C GLY A 50 2.85 8.56 9.05
N GLU A 51 2.10 9.10 10.01
CA GLU A 51 2.07 8.59 11.38
C GLU A 51 0.90 7.63 11.58
N LEU A 52 1.19 6.51 12.25
CA LEU A 52 0.17 5.58 12.71
C LEU A 52 -0.25 5.96 14.12
N ASN A 53 -1.55 5.94 14.40
CA ASN A 53 -2.09 6.34 15.71
C ASN A 53 -2.94 5.26 16.39
N GLY A 54 -3.00 4.06 15.81
CA GLY A 54 -3.74 2.92 16.36
C GLY A 54 -5.23 2.91 15.99
N ASN A 55 -5.75 4.00 15.43
CA ASN A 55 -7.09 4.00 14.86
C ASN A 55 -7.08 3.21 13.54
N LYS A 56 -7.88 2.15 13.47
CA LYS A 56 -7.93 1.26 12.31
C LYS A 56 -8.23 1.99 11.00
N ALA A 57 -9.11 3.00 11.01
CA ALA A 57 -9.48 3.76 9.83
C ALA A 57 -8.36 4.68 9.35
N HIS A 58 -7.77 5.42 10.30
CA HIS A 58 -6.63 6.28 10.03
C HIS A 58 -5.45 5.47 9.47
N ASP A 59 -5.07 4.39 10.16
CA ASP A 59 -3.91 3.58 9.77
C ASP A 59 -4.15 2.87 8.43
N ALA A 60 -5.36 2.37 8.17
CA ALA A 60 -5.70 1.82 6.85
C ALA A 60 -5.59 2.87 5.74
N ALA A 61 -6.02 4.11 5.99
CA ALA A 61 -5.87 5.21 5.05
C ALA A 61 -4.40 5.59 4.82
N VAL A 62 -3.55 5.56 5.86
CA VAL A 62 -2.10 5.75 5.74
C VAL A 62 -1.50 4.71 4.78
N PHE A 63 -1.84 3.42 4.97
CA PHE A 63 -1.35 2.34 4.10
C PHE A 63 -1.86 2.46 2.67
N ASN A 64 -3.11 2.86 2.47
CA ASN A 64 -3.65 3.13 1.14
C ASN A 64 -2.89 4.27 0.45
N ARG A 65 -2.63 5.41 1.12
CA ARG A 65 -1.82 6.50 0.56
C ARG A 65 -0.42 6.07 0.15
N ASN A 66 0.24 5.24 0.97
CA ASN A 66 1.55 4.67 0.62
C ASN A 66 1.46 3.75 -0.61
N THR A 67 0.38 2.97 -0.73
CA THR A 67 0.14 2.10 -1.89
C THR A 67 -0.09 2.92 -3.14
N GLU A 68 -0.93 3.97 -3.07
CA GLU A 68 -1.18 4.88 -4.18
C GLU A 68 0.09 5.57 -4.66
N TYR A 69 0.99 5.96 -3.76
CA TYR A 69 2.28 6.55 -4.11
C TYR A 69 3.07 5.64 -5.08
N TRP A 70 3.16 4.34 -4.77
CA TRP A 70 3.87 3.39 -5.62
C TRP A 70 3.15 3.10 -6.93
N ILE A 71 1.82 3.02 -6.91
CA ILE A 71 1.01 2.86 -8.12
C ILE A 71 1.18 4.06 -9.05
N ARG A 72 1.21 5.30 -8.52
CA ARG A 72 1.47 6.50 -9.33
C ARG A 72 2.86 6.48 -9.97
N ARG A 73 3.84 5.86 -9.32
CA ARG A 73 5.21 5.74 -9.83
C ARG A 73 5.32 4.68 -10.94
N PHE A 74 4.63 3.55 -10.79
CA PHE A 74 4.69 2.42 -11.73
C PHE A 74 3.28 1.96 -12.16
N PRO A 75 2.45 2.83 -12.76
CA PRO A 75 1.03 2.54 -12.98
C PRO A 75 0.84 1.35 -13.91
N THR A 76 1.67 1.22 -14.94
CA THR A 76 1.60 0.11 -15.91
C THR A 76 1.90 -1.26 -15.31
N GLN A 77 2.42 -1.32 -14.08
CA GLN A 77 2.78 -2.56 -13.39
C GLN A 77 1.83 -2.94 -12.25
N TYR A 78 0.78 -2.14 -12.01
CA TYR A 78 -0.24 -2.48 -11.03
C TYR A 78 -1.35 -3.37 -11.64
N LEU A 79 -1.80 -4.36 -10.88
CA LEU A 79 -2.82 -5.33 -11.33
C LEU A 79 -4.24 -4.75 -11.19
N PHE A 80 -4.61 -3.79 -12.06
CA PHE A 80 -5.93 -3.15 -12.05
C PHE A 80 -7.12 -4.08 -12.31
N MET A 81 -6.88 -5.29 -12.83
CA MET A 81 -7.94 -6.28 -13.06
C MET A 81 -8.55 -6.79 -11.74
N TYR A 82 -7.82 -6.69 -10.63
CA TYR A 82 -8.39 -6.96 -9.32
C TYR A 82 -9.45 -5.90 -8.98
N ASN A 83 -10.70 -6.33 -8.81
CA ASN A 83 -11.79 -5.42 -8.43
C ASN A 83 -11.63 -4.95 -6.97
N ARG A 84 -10.75 -3.98 -6.76
CA ARG A 84 -10.40 -3.38 -5.47
C ARG A 84 -11.60 -2.71 -4.78
N TYR A 85 -12.60 -2.29 -5.55
CA TYR A 85 -13.81 -1.61 -5.07
C TYR A 85 -15.00 -2.55 -4.90
N LYS A 86 -14.80 -3.88 -5.03
CA LYS A 86 -15.84 -4.86 -4.73
C LYS A 86 -16.32 -4.69 -3.29
N THR A 87 -17.64 -4.61 -3.12
CA THR A 87 -18.30 -4.72 -1.83
C THR A 87 -18.27 -6.19 -1.38
N PRO A 88 -17.79 -6.50 -0.16
CA PRO A 88 -17.86 -7.85 0.40
C PRO A 88 -19.27 -8.43 0.41
#